data_AF-A0A2W0ZVK3-F1
#
_entry.id   AF-A0A2W0ZVK3-F1
#
_cell.length_a   1.000
_cell.length_b   1.000
_cell.length_c   1.000
_cell.angle_alpha   90.00
_cell.angle_beta   90.00
_cell.angle_gamma   90.00
#
_symmetry.space_group_name_H-M   'P 1'
#
loop_
_entity.id
_entity.type
_entity.pdbx_description
1 polymer ?
#
loop_
_entity_poly.entity_id
_entity_poly.type
_entity_poly.pdbx_seq_one_letter_code
_entity_poly.pdbx_strand_id
1 'polypeptide(L)'
;MKNKLLLVIFILIVVGISSLNRPKTMIACAFLKNPLTYEADKNRSTYLNILEYSASGKLFEDDIFFQLPTSEAGNRTNRREIDAKLPPRLLKSIAWIESDMLMATSQVAYNSKGPALVAFDCGYGIMQVTSGMQKPDNGKLVSNQQVLIGTHPSYNIAAGAKLLANKWNQAPQSRPIVGIDTDSNPSILENWYYATWSYNGFSGPGTNKSNHPLDPIFGSWPRPIYTCDGKYPKNQFPYQELVWGCLHNPPTIKGNQLWDPVQVSLPNLSDPVYADKLSLTNFVYPYKNMDIQTPTPVHFAKNPNSLFSSKSLLLGNPKLLLSRDNIKIQTNIGNNNEDSKITISNLGTGLLSWNAYTSYPWIVIESPAGIAIGKDIECDLPACQRESKIQIKINPTLLPDARAIGKIVVQFPNGNIVDQVITVDAFSEFNTGIAGISKIY
;
A
#
# COMPACT_ATOMS: atom_id res chain seq x y z
N MET A 1 -49.39 -65.69 7.29
CA MET A 1 -49.20 -64.81 8.46
C MET A 1 -48.01 -63.90 8.23
N LYS A 2 -48.23 -62.57 8.27
CA LYS A 2 -47.29 -61.44 8.47
C LYS A 2 -46.18 -61.24 7.40
N ASN A 3 -46.40 -60.37 6.42
CA ASN A 3 -46.03 -58.93 6.40
C ASN A 3 -44.57 -58.63 6.77
N LYS A 4 -43.78 -58.21 5.77
CA LYS A 4 -43.07 -56.91 5.77
C LYS A 4 -42.46 -56.63 4.38
N LEU A 5 -43.18 -55.79 3.63
CA LEU A 5 -42.69 -55.04 2.48
C LEU A 5 -41.75 -53.95 3.03
N LEU A 6 -40.46 -53.97 2.70
CA LEU A 6 -39.56 -52.84 2.96
C LEU A 6 -39.33 -52.11 1.65
N LEU A 7 -40.02 -50.97 1.51
CA LEU A 7 -39.89 -50.01 0.44
C LEU A 7 -38.55 -49.27 0.61
N VAL A 8 -37.55 -49.55 -0.23
CA VAL A 8 -36.32 -48.75 -0.30
C VAL A 8 -36.61 -47.53 -1.17
N ILE A 9 -36.86 -46.39 -0.51
CA ILE A 9 -36.97 -45.08 -1.16
C ILE A 9 -35.56 -44.61 -1.48
N PHE A 10 -35.24 -44.54 -2.77
CA PHE A 10 -34.03 -43.88 -3.27
C PHE A 10 -34.28 -42.36 -3.31
N ILE A 11 -33.90 -41.63 -2.26
CA ILE A 11 -33.82 -40.18 -2.32
C ILE A 11 -32.54 -39.82 -3.07
N LEU A 12 -32.67 -39.49 -4.35
CA LEU A 12 -31.65 -38.76 -5.11
C LEU A 12 -31.60 -37.34 -4.57
N ILE A 13 -30.73 -37.08 -3.58
CA ILE A 13 -30.32 -35.71 -3.25
C ILE A 13 -29.37 -35.27 -4.36
N VAL A 14 -29.91 -34.57 -5.36
CA VAL A 14 -29.10 -33.74 -6.25
C VAL A 14 -28.60 -32.58 -5.40
N VAL A 15 -27.41 -32.75 -4.79
CA VAL A 15 -26.65 -31.61 -4.27
C VAL A 15 -26.17 -30.86 -5.50
N GLY A 16 -26.93 -29.85 -5.90
CA GLY A 16 -26.48 -28.84 -6.84
C GLY A 16 -25.27 -28.14 -6.24
N ILE A 17 -24.07 -28.59 -6.62
CA ILE A 17 -22.84 -27.81 -6.47
C ILE A 17 -22.97 -26.65 -7.45
N SER A 18 -23.70 -25.61 -7.07
CA SER A 18 -23.56 -24.30 -7.68
C SER A 18 -22.27 -23.69 -7.13
N SER A 19 -21.13 -24.20 -7.60
CA SER A 19 -19.91 -23.41 -7.64
C SER A 19 -20.18 -22.26 -8.61
N LEU A 20 -20.81 -21.20 -8.11
CA LEU A 20 -20.75 -19.89 -8.71
C LEU A 20 -19.27 -19.51 -8.73
N ASN A 21 -18.57 -19.93 -9.78
CA ASN A 21 -17.40 -19.25 -10.28
C ASN A 21 -17.86 -17.83 -10.62
N ARG A 22 -17.95 -16.97 -9.60
CA ARG A 22 -18.03 -15.53 -9.82
C ARG A 22 -16.82 -15.20 -10.68
N PRO A 23 -17.00 -14.63 -11.88
CA PRO A 23 -15.85 -14.14 -12.63
C PRO A 23 -15.09 -13.21 -11.69
N LYS A 24 -13.78 -13.41 -11.56
CA LYS A 24 -12.90 -12.50 -10.82
C LYS A 24 -13.14 -11.12 -11.42
N THR A 25 -13.88 -10.26 -10.74
CA THR A 25 -13.92 -8.85 -11.06
C THR A 25 -12.51 -8.35 -10.85
N MET A 26 -11.78 -8.11 -11.95
CA MET A 26 -10.50 -7.41 -11.87
C MET A 26 -10.80 -6.06 -11.23
N ILE A 27 -10.34 -5.90 -9.99
CA ILE A 27 -10.47 -4.65 -9.28
C ILE A 27 -9.50 -3.69 -9.96
N ALA A 28 -10.02 -2.66 -10.61
CA ALA A 28 -9.17 -1.61 -11.15
C ALA A 28 -8.53 -0.85 -9.99
N CYS A 29 -7.25 -0.54 -10.09
CA CYS A 29 -6.53 0.21 -9.07
C CYS A 29 -6.84 1.72 -9.19
N ALA A 30 -6.58 2.47 -8.10
CA ALA A 30 -6.83 3.91 -8.03
C ALA A 30 -6.30 4.68 -9.25
N PHE A 31 -5.10 4.33 -9.72
CA PHE A 31 -4.48 4.95 -10.89
C PHE A 31 -4.47 4.01 -12.09
N LEU A 32 -4.93 4.50 -13.25
CA LEU A 32 -4.82 3.79 -14.52
C LEU A 32 -3.37 3.62 -14.98
N LYS A 33 -2.50 4.57 -14.60
CA LYS A 33 -1.06 4.51 -14.79
C LYS A 33 -0.40 4.81 -13.46
N ASN A 34 0.61 4.03 -13.10
CA ASN A 34 1.29 4.18 -11.81
C ASN A 34 1.76 5.64 -11.63
N PRO A 35 1.42 6.27 -10.50
CA PRO A 35 1.89 7.60 -10.21
C PRO A 35 3.42 7.59 -10.01
N LEU A 36 4.06 8.75 -10.18
CA LEU A 36 5.50 8.87 -9.89
C LEU A 36 5.74 9.14 -8.40
N THR A 37 6.67 8.41 -7.81
CA THR A 37 7.06 8.53 -6.40
C THR A 37 8.57 8.58 -6.26
N TYR A 38 9.05 8.99 -5.08
CA TYR A 38 10.46 9.09 -4.74
C TYR A 38 10.95 7.81 -4.05
N GLU A 39 11.97 7.18 -4.63
CA GLU A 39 12.74 6.09 -4.03
C GLU A 39 13.95 6.67 -3.31
N ALA A 40 14.00 6.49 -2.00
CA ALA A 40 15.01 7.08 -1.13
C ALA A 40 16.33 6.32 -1.15
N ASP A 41 17.15 6.50 -0.12
CA ASP A 41 18.52 6.02 -0.08
C ASP A 41 18.60 4.48 -0.11
N LYS A 42 19.68 3.98 -0.73
CA LYS A 42 19.97 2.56 -0.86
C LYS A 42 20.06 1.83 0.50
N ASN A 43 20.45 2.54 1.56
CA ASN A 43 20.60 1.98 2.90
C ASN A 43 19.27 1.93 3.67
N ARG A 44 18.15 2.34 3.06
CA ARG A 44 16.82 2.41 3.65
C ARG A 44 16.72 3.32 4.88
N SER A 45 17.73 4.14 5.15
CA SER A 45 17.80 4.94 6.38
C SER A 45 16.61 5.89 6.51
N THR A 46 16.21 6.52 5.40
CA THR A 46 15.05 7.41 5.35
C THR A 46 13.76 6.66 5.72
N TYR A 47 13.51 5.50 5.10
CA TYR A 47 12.29 4.72 5.35
C TYR A 47 12.28 4.09 6.74
N LEU A 48 13.44 3.64 7.24
CA LEU A 48 13.58 3.16 8.62
C LEU A 48 13.24 4.24 9.65
N ASN A 49 13.66 5.49 9.43
CA ASN A 49 13.30 6.62 10.29
C ASN A 49 11.79 6.92 10.25
N ILE A 50 11.18 6.88 9.07
CA ILE A 50 9.73 7.09 8.93
C ILE A 50 8.94 5.97 9.61
N LEU A 51 9.33 4.70 9.41
CA LEU A 51 8.71 3.55 10.08
C LEU A 51 8.83 3.67 11.60
N GLU A 52 9.98 4.10 12.08
CA GLU A 52 10.23 4.30 13.50
C GLU A 52 9.38 5.42 14.10
N TYR A 53 9.30 6.57 13.43
CA TYR A 53 8.48 7.69 13.87
C TYR A 53 6.98 7.38 13.79
N SER A 54 6.54 6.71 12.72
CA SER A 54 5.15 6.25 12.55
C SER A 54 4.72 5.30 13.66
N ALA A 55 5.59 4.34 14.03
CA ALA A 55 5.35 3.40 15.11
C ALA A 55 5.21 4.08 16.50
N SER A 56 5.80 5.27 16.67
CA SER A 56 5.69 6.05 17.92
C SER A 56 4.33 6.74 18.11
N GLY A 57 3.48 6.80 17.07
CA GLY A 57 2.21 7.50 17.07
C GLY A 57 2.30 8.99 16.74
N LYS A 58 3.51 9.56 16.68
CA LYS A 58 3.75 11.01 16.51
C LYS A 58 3.68 11.53 15.07
N LEU A 59 3.55 10.64 14.09
CA LEU A 59 3.47 11.04 12.68
C LEU A 59 2.03 11.40 12.33
N PHE A 60 1.81 12.66 11.93
CA PHE A 60 0.50 13.21 11.53
C PHE A 60 -0.58 13.14 12.62
N GLU A 61 -0.25 13.45 13.88
CA GLU A 61 -1.17 13.36 15.03
C GLU A 61 -2.52 14.07 14.84
N ASP A 62 -2.58 15.12 14.00
CA ASP A 62 -3.79 15.90 13.72
C ASP A 62 -4.48 15.55 12.39
N ASP A 63 -3.98 14.55 11.66
CA ASP A 63 -4.58 14.11 10.40
C ASP A 63 -5.39 12.84 10.62
N ILE A 64 -6.72 12.95 10.74
CA ILE A 64 -7.61 11.80 10.99
C ILE A 64 -7.44 10.66 9.97
N PHE A 65 -6.94 10.92 8.75
CA PHE A 65 -6.71 9.87 7.76
C PHE A 65 -5.41 9.11 8.02
N PHE A 66 -4.36 9.79 8.50
CA PHE A 66 -3.01 9.22 8.62
C PHE A 66 -2.48 9.07 10.05
N GLN A 67 -3.12 9.69 11.04
CA GLN A 67 -2.81 9.51 12.45
C GLN A 67 -2.97 8.05 12.86
N LEU A 68 -2.13 7.61 13.79
CA LEU A 68 -2.29 6.31 14.42
C LEU A 68 -3.55 6.35 15.30
N PRO A 69 -4.52 5.42 15.12
CA PRO A 69 -5.66 5.31 16.03
C PRO A 69 -5.17 4.79 17.37
N THR A 70 -5.94 4.99 18.45
CA THR A 70 -5.68 4.36 19.74
C THR A 70 -5.66 2.83 19.63
N SER A 71 -4.99 2.16 20.57
CA SER A 71 -4.90 0.70 20.61
C SER A 71 -5.78 0.16 21.71
N GLU A 72 -6.10 -1.13 21.67
CA GLU A 72 -6.84 -1.78 22.76
C GLU A 72 -5.98 -2.80 23.52
N ALA A 73 -6.21 -2.94 24.82
CA ALA A 73 -5.63 -3.96 25.69
C ALA A 73 -6.71 -4.68 26.50
N GLY A 74 -6.38 -5.84 27.07
CA GLY A 74 -7.31 -6.70 27.77
C GLY A 74 -7.75 -7.93 26.99
N ASN A 75 -8.39 -8.84 27.71
CA ASN A 75 -9.05 -10.03 27.21
C ASN A 75 -10.49 -9.70 26.73
N ARG A 76 -11.27 -10.73 26.38
CA ARG A 76 -12.63 -10.55 25.84
C ARG A 76 -13.62 -9.83 26.76
N THR A 77 -13.44 -9.89 28.09
CA THR A 77 -14.39 -9.33 29.06
C THR A 77 -13.96 -7.99 29.64
N ASN A 78 -12.71 -7.57 29.41
CA ASN A 78 -12.16 -6.32 29.97
C ASN A 78 -11.37 -5.48 28.93
N ARG A 79 -11.73 -5.59 27.64
CA ARG A 79 -11.11 -4.83 26.55
C ARG A 79 -11.28 -3.33 26.79
N ARG A 80 -10.19 -2.57 26.69
CA ARG A 80 -10.16 -1.12 26.93
C ARG A 80 -9.19 -0.43 25.98
N GLU A 81 -9.48 0.84 25.70
CA GLU A 81 -8.63 1.73 24.90
C GLU A 81 -7.38 2.17 25.69
N ILE A 82 -6.26 2.29 24.99
CA ILE A 82 -4.95 2.74 25.47
C ILE A 82 -4.23 3.54 24.37
N ASP A 83 -3.22 4.32 24.76
CA ASP A 83 -2.36 5.02 23.80
C ASP A 83 -1.73 4.03 22.82
N ALA A 84 -1.83 4.33 21.53
CA ALA A 84 -1.27 3.47 20.50
C ALA A 84 0.22 3.64 20.34
N LYS A 85 0.93 2.51 20.44
CA LYS A 85 2.33 2.37 20.05
C LYS A 85 2.48 1.04 19.34
N LEU A 86 3.05 1.08 18.14
CA LEU A 86 3.38 -0.13 17.40
C LEU A 86 4.82 -0.53 17.72
N PRO A 87 5.15 -1.83 17.76
CA PRO A 87 6.54 -2.25 17.83
C PRO A 87 7.27 -1.84 16.54
N PRO A 88 8.30 -0.96 16.59
CA PRO A 88 8.92 -0.44 15.37
C PRO A 88 9.60 -1.51 14.54
N ARG A 89 10.23 -2.50 15.19
CA ARG A 89 10.91 -3.61 14.51
C ARG A 89 9.92 -4.52 13.79
N LEU A 90 8.71 -4.70 14.35
CA LEU A 90 7.64 -5.44 13.69
C LEU A 90 7.20 -4.71 12.41
N LEU A 91 6.98 -3.39 12.51
CA LEU A 91 6.59 -2.58 11.36
C LEU A 91 7.68 -2.58 10.27
N LYS A 92 8.96 -2.55 10.65
CA LYS A 92 10.11 -2.70 9.74
C LYS A 92 10.10 -4.07 9.03
N SER A 93 9.89 -5.16 9.77
CA SER A 93 9.80 -6.50 9.17
C SER A 93 8.61 -6.64 8.21
N ILE A 94 7.45 -6.07 8.55
CA ILE A 94 6.28 -6.03 7.65
C ILE A 94 6.63 -5.27 6.36
N ALA A 95 7.16 -4.05 6.47
CA ALA A 95 7.56 -3.25 5.30
C ALA A 95 8.55 -3.99 4.38
N TRP A 96 9.48 -4.77 4.96
CA TRP A 96 10.39 -5.60 4.18
C TRP A 96 9.68 -6.76 3.49
N ILE A 97 8.84 -7.52 4.20
CA ILE A 97 8.11 -8.64 3.59
C ILE A 97 7.18 -8.17 2.46
N GLU A 98 6.54 -7.02 2.64
CA GLU A 98 5.61 -6.44 1.67
C GLU A 98 6.30 -5.97 0.38
N SER A 99 7.46 -5.30 0.48
CA SER A 99 8.02 -4.58 -0.68
C SER A 99 9.54 -4.53 -0.76
N ASP A 100 10.27 -5.23 0.12
CA ASP A 100 11.70 -5.01 0.36
C ASP A 100 12.01 -3.53 0.73
N MET A 101 11.02 -2.88 1.36
CA MET A 101 10.98 -1.44 1.65
C MET A 101 11.15 -0.54 0.43
N LEU A 102 10.58 -0.92 -0.72
CA LEU A 102 10.58 -0.10 -1.93
C LEU A 102 9.30 0.74 -2.02
N MET A 103 9.45 2.03 -2.31
CA MET A 103 8.31 2.88 -2.67
C MET A 103 8.09 2.87 -4.18
N ALA A 104 9.16 2.96 -4.97
CA ALA A 104 9.11 2.90 -6.42
C ALA A 104 9.49 1.50 -6.94
N THR A 105 9.28 1.23 -8.22
CA THR A 105 9.68 -0.05 -8.80
C THR A 105 11.20 -0.26 -8.71
N SER A 106 11.65 -1.51 -8.73
CA SER A 106 13.07 -1.86 -8.58
C SER A 106 13.99 -1.35 -9.70
N GLN A 107 13.42 -0.84 -10.80
CA GLN A 107 14.17 -0.20 -11.89
C GLN A 107 14.51 1.27 -11.59
N VAL A 108 13.88 1.88 -10.59
CA VAL A 108 14.13 3.27 -10.21
C VAL A 108 15.43 3.34 -9.41
N ALA A 109 16.32 4.25 -9.79
CA ALA A 109 17.54 4.50 -9.05
C ALA A 109 17.22 5.06 -7.65
N TYR A 110 18.02 4.70 -6.65
CA TYR A 110 17.95 5.32 -5.32
C TYR A 110 18.19 6.82 -5.39
N ASN A 111 17.60 7.56 -4.46
CA ASN A 111 17.58 9.02 -4.45
C ASN A 111 17.08 9.61 -5.78
N SER A 112 16.04 8.99 -6.33
CA SER A 112 15.40 9.40 -7.57
C SER A 112 13.91 9.18 -7.53
N LYS A 113 13.21 9.59 -8.59
CA LYS A 113 11.79 9.32 -8.74
C LYS A 113 11.49 8.47 -9.97
N GLY A 114 10.41 7.72 -9.88
CA GLY A 114 9.92 6.89 -10.97
C GLY A 114 8.57 6.27 -10.62
N PRO A 115 8.08 5.31 -11.42
CA PRO A 115 6.78 4.69 -11.19
C PRO A 115 6.70 4.05 -9.80
N ALA A 116 5.60 4.26 -9.09
CA ALA A 116 5.33 3.61 -7.83
C ALA A 116 5.29 2.08 -7.99
N LEU A 117 5.75 1.38 -6.95
CA LEU A 117 5.57 -0.07 -6.83
C LEU A 117 4.10 -0.36 -6.55
N VAL A 118 3.44 -1.06 -7.47
CA VAL A 118 2.02 -1.41 -7.35
C VAL A 118 1.85 -2.91 -7.60
N ALA A 119 1.30 -3.63 -6.63
CA ALA A 119 0.94 -5.04 -6.78
C ALA A 119 -0.37 -5.22 -7.55
N PHE A 120 -0.59 -6.45 -8.03
CA PHE A 120 -1.77 -6.81 -8.84
C PHE A 120 -3.10 -6.66 -8.10
N ASP A 121 -3.08 -6.66 -6.77
CA ASP A 121 -4.23 -6.46 -5.87
C ASP A 121 -4.38 -4.99 -5.43
N CYS A 122 -3.67 -4.09 -6.10
CA CYS A 122 -3.64 -2.66 -5.84
C CYS A 122 -2.97 -2.29 -4.51
N GLY A 123 -1.99 -3.06 -4.05
CA GLY A 123 -1.09 -2.68 -2.96
C GLY A 123 -0.06 -1.67 -3.44
N TYR A 124 0.07 -0.52 -2.76
CA TYR A 124 1.00 0.54 -3.14
C TYR A 124 2.20 0.64 -2.18
N GLY A 125 3.39 0.76 -2.76
CA GLY A 125 4.61 1.22 -2.10
C GLY A 125 5.10 0.34 -0.93
N ILE A 126 5.74 1.00 0.03
CA ILE A 126 6.53 0.38 1.11
C ILE A 126 5.70 -0.60 1.93
N MET A 127 4.49 -0.21 2.29
CA MET A 127 3.61 -0.99 3.16
C MET A 127 2.56 -1.81 2.39
N GLN A 128 2.63 -1.82 1.05
CA GLN A 128 1.66 -2.45 0.14
C GLN A 128 0.20 -2.13 0.55
N VAL A 129 -0.10 -0.85 0.75
CA VAL A 129 -1.43 -0.41 1.20
C VAL A 129 -2.47 -0.66 0.10
N THR A 130 -3.38 -1.60 0.35
CA THR A 130 -4.46 -2.00 -0.57
C THR A 130 -5.81 -1.36 -0.21
N SER A 131 -6.09 -1.20 1.08
CA SER A 131 -7.41 -0.75 1.56
C SER A 131 -7.68 0.70 1.15
N GLY A 132 -8.75 0.92 0.40
CA GLY A 132 -9.10 2.25 -0.14
C GLY A 132 -8.30 2.67 -1.38
N MET A 133 -7.43 1.79 -1.90
CA MET A 133 -6.61 2.05 -3.10
C MET A 133 -7.20 1.45 -4.39
N GLN A 134 -8.46 1.03 -4.33
CA GLN A 134 -9.26 0.63 -5.49
C GLN A 134 -9.69 1.87 -6.29
N LYS A 135 -9.96 1.68 -7.58
CA LYS A 135 -10.56 2.72 -8.43
C LYS A 135 -11.84 3.24 -7.77
N PRO A 136 -11.98 4.56 -7.62
CA PRO A 136 -13.21 5.14 -7.09
C PRO A 136 -14.44 4.75 -7.93
N ASP A 137 -15.59 4.59 -7.26
CA ASP A 137 -16.85 4.26 -7.92
C ASP A 137 -17.30 5.33 -8.94
N ASN A 138 -17.98 4.90 -10.00
CA ASN A 138 -18.82 5.70 -10.89
C ASN A 138 -18.36 7.15 -11.14
N GLY A 139 -17.26 7.32 -11.86
CA GLY A 139 -16.80 8.64 -12.33
C GLY A 139 -16.20 9.54 -11.25
N LYS A 140 -16.07 9.06 -10.00
CA LYS A 140 -15.31 9.77 -8.97
C LYS A 140 -13.83 9.81 -9.34
N LEU A 141 -13.21 10.93 -9.00
CA LEU A 141 -11.78 11.15 -9.17
C LEU A 141 -11.01 10.48 -8.03
N VAL A 142 -9.73 10.23 -8.28
CA VAL A 142 -8.79 9.75 -7.25
C VAL A 142 -8.76 10.75 -6.11
N SER A 143 -8.91 10.27 -4.87
CA SER A 143 -8.93 11.15 -3.69
C SER A 143 -7.53 11.63 -3.29
N ASN A 144 -7.46 12.74 -2.55
CA ASN A 144 -6.21 13.24 -1.97
C ASN A 144 -5.46 12.18 -1.16
N GLN A 145 -6.17 11.35 -0.39
CA GLN A 145 -5.56 10.26 0.37
C GLN A 145 -4.92 9.22 -0.55
N GLN A 146 -5.60 8.83 -1.64
CA GLN A 146 -5.04 7.88 -2.61
C GLN A 146 -3.79 8.44 -3.30
N VAL A 147 -3.80 9.74 -3.63
CA VAL A 147 -2.61 10.43 -4.17
C VAL A 147 -1.47 10.38 -3.16
N LEU A 148 -1.69 10.75 -1.90
CA LEU A 148 -0.65 10.74 -0.87
C LEU A 148 -0.09 9.33 -0.64
N ILE A 149 -0.95 8.31 -0.51
CA ILE A 149 -0.53 6.91 -0.34
C ILE A 149 0.28 6.40 -1.54
N GLY A 150 -0.12 6.76 -2.76
CA GLY A 150 0.52 6.31 -4.00
C GLY A 150 1.80 7.07 -4.35
N THR A 151 2.00 8.28 -3.82
CA THR A 151 3.09 9.18 -4.25
C THR A 151 4.10 9.52 -3.16
N HIS A 152 3.73 9.48 -1.87
CA HIS A 152 4.55 10.00 -0.79
C HIS A 152 4.89 8.92 0.25
N PRO A 153 6.18 8.57 0.45
CA PRO A 153 6.59 7.49 1.37
C PRO A 153 6.05 7.60 2.79
N SER A 154 6.04 8.81 3.36
CA SER A 154 5.59 9.05 4.75
C SER A 154 4.10 8.79 4.94
N TYR A 155 3.27 9.19 3.98
CA TYR A 155 1.84 8.90 4.00
C TYR A 155 1.55 7.43 3.72
N ASN A 156 2.34 6.78 2.85
CA ASN A 156 2.27 5.33 2.63
C ASN A 156 2.56 4.55 3.92
N ILE A 157 3.66 4.88 4.59
CA ILE A 157 4.05 4.23 5.85
C ILE A 157 3.04 4.53 6.97
N ALA A 158 2.54 5.76 7.09
CA ALA A 158 1.51 6.11 8.07
C ALA A 158 0.22 5.31 7.83
N ALA A 159 -0.22 5.17 6.59
CA ALA A 159 -1.40 4.37 6.24
C ALA A 159 -1.21 2.88 6.57
N GLY A 160 -0.01 2.32 6.32
CA GLY A 160 0.31 0.94 6.69
C GLY A 160 0.36 0.72 8.21
N ALA A 161 0.97 1.65 8.96
CA ALA A 161 0.99 1.61 10.42
C ALA A 161 -0.44 1.63 11.00
N LYS A 162 -1.27 2.57 10.53
CA LYS A 162 -2.69 2.63 10.87
C LYS A 162 -3.44 1.35 10.52
N LEU A 163 -3.16 0.75 9.36
CA LEU A 163 -3.76 -0.52 8.98
C LEU A 163 -3.42 -1.62 10.00
N LEU A 164 -2.15 -1.73 10.43
CA LEU A 164 -1.72 -2.70 11.44
C LEU A 164 -2.42 -2.46 12.79
N ALA A 165 -2.51 -1.21 13.24
CA ALA A 165 -3.25 -0.85 14.46
C ALA A 165 -4.73 -1.24 14.37
N ASN A 166 -5.36 -0.98 13.22
CA ASN A 166 -6.74 -1.40 12.98
C ASN A 166 -6.88 -2.93 13.00
N LYS A 167 -5.90 -3.70 12.50
CA LYS A 167 -5.92 -5.18 12.58
C LYS A 167 -5.81 -5.66 14.03
N TRP A 168 -5.03 -4.98 14.85
CA TRP A 168 -4.95 -5.26 16.28
C TRP A 168 -6.29 -4.99 16.99
N ASN A 169 -6.94 -3.86 16.71
CA ASN A 169 -8.23 -3.48 17.28
C ASN A 169 -9.43 -4.30 16.75
N GLN A 170 -9.21 -5.24 15.81
CA GLN A 170 -10.27 -6.16 15.39
C GLN A 170 -10.55 -7.26 16.43
N ALA A 171 -9.65 -7.45 17.39
CA ALA A 171 -9.86 -8.34 18.52
C ALA A 171 -10.56 -7.60 19.66
N PRO A 172 -11.60 -8.18 20.30
CA PRO A 172 -12.04 -9.57 20.16
C PRO A 172 -13.15 -9.82 19.12
N GLN A 173 -13.72 -8.78 18.51
CA GLN A 173 -15.01 -8.87 17.80
C GLN A 173 -14.93 -9.74 16.55
N SER A 174 -13.83 -9.62 15.80
CA SER A 174 -13.63 -10.36 14.55
C SER A 174 -12.28 -11.07 14.47
N ARG A 175 -11.43 -10.95 15.50
CA ARG A 175 -10.13 -11.62 15.62
C ARG A 175 -9.92 -12.21 17.02
N PRO A 176 -9.09 -13.26 17.13
CA PRO A 176 -8.67 -13.79 18.42
C PRO A 176 -7.66 -12.87 19.13
N ILE A 177 -7.51 -13.08 20.43
CA ILE A 177 -6.59 -12.35 21.30
C ILE A 177 -5.32 -13.19 21.55
N VAL A 178 -4.17 -12.53 21.54
CA VAL A 178 -2.92 -13.07 22.09
C VAL A 178 -2.63 -12.36 23.40
N GLY A 179 -2.09 -13.10 24.37
CA GLY A 179 -1.69 -12.54 25.66
C GLY A 179 -2.85 -12.39 26.63
N ILE A 180 -3.77 -13.37 26.65
CA ILE A 180 -4.83 -13.44 27.67
C ILE A 180 -4.29 -13.49 29.11
N ASP A 181 -3.02 -13.86 29.28
CA ASP A 181 -2.23 -13.90 30.51
C ASP A 181 -1.40 -12.63 30.77
N THR A 182 -1.21 -11.79 29.75
CA THR A 182 -0.44 -10.53 29.85
C THR A 182 -1.29 -9.30 29.50
N ASP A 183 -2.61 -9.41 29.65
CA ASP A 183 -3.56 -8.33 29.37
C ASP A 183 -3.49 -7.79 27.92
N SER A 184 -3.11 -8.65 26.96
CA SER A 184 -2.88 -8.28 25.55
C SER A 184 -1.97 -7.05 25.43
N ASN A 185 -0.96 -6.89 26.28
CA ASN A 185 -0.11 -5.71 26.30
C ASN A 185 0.58 -5.49 24.93
N PRO A 186 0.34 -4.37 24.22
CA PRO A 186 0.92 -4.11 22.89
C PRO A 186 2.43 -3.82 22.93
N SER A 187 2.99 -3.61 24.12
CA SER A 187 4.46 -3.50 24.28
C SER A 187 5.16 -4.85 24.15
N ILE A 188 4.43 -5.97 24.09
CA ILE A 188 5.00 -7.32 23.90
C ILE A 188 4.86 -7.69 22.43
N LEU A 189 5.98 -8.02 21.76
CA LEU A 189 6.02 -8.34 20.33
C LEU A 189 5.16 -9.55 19.98
N GLU A 190 5.21 -10.60 20.80
CA GLU A 190 4.46 -11.84 20.57
C GLU A 190 2.95 -11.62 20.52
N ASN A 191 2.43 -10.63 21.25
CA ASN A 191 1.00 -10.32 21.27
C ASN A 191 0.47 -9.85 19.91
N TRP A 192 1.35 -9.37 19.02
CA TRP A 192 0.97 -8.91 17.68
C TRP A 192 0.77 -10.03 16.66
N TYR A 193 0.89 -11.30 17.05
CA TYR A 193 0.84 -12.43 16.12
C TYR A 193 -0.44 -12.46 15.25
N TYR A 194 -1.62 -12.29 15.85
CA TYR A 194 -2.88 -12.28 15.07
C TYR A 194 -3.10 -10.99 14.27
N ALA A 195 -2.60 -9.85 14.74
CA ALA A 195 -2.62 -8.61 13.97
C ALA A 195 -1.71 -8.70 12.73
N THR A 196 -0.54 -9.33 12.88
CA THR A 196 0.41 -9.60 11.80
C THR A 196 -0.20 -10.53 10.77
N TRP A 197 -0.78 -11.66 11.19
CA TRP A 197 -1.54 -12.54 10.29
C TRP A 197 -2.62 -11.75 9.53
N SER A 198 -3.37 -10.93 10.26
CA SER A 198 -4.46 -10.13 9.70
C SER A 198 -4.01 -9.02 8.74
N TYR A 199 -2.73 -8.60 8.78
CA TYR A 199 -2.17 -7.59 7.90
C TYR A 199 -2.21 -8.06 6.45
N ASN A 200 -1.64 -9.24 6.17
CA ASN A 200 -1.70 -9.88 4.85
C ASN A 200 -3.07 -10.49 4.56
N GLY A 201 -3.70 -11.09 5.57
CA GLY A 201 -5.04 -11.66 5.47
C GLY A 201 -5.23 -12.80 6.45
N PHE A 202 -6.27 -12.69 7.27
CA PHE A 202 -6.65 -13.73 8.25
C PHE A 202 -7.38 -14.90 7.56
N SER A 203 -6.66 -15.60 6.69
CA SER A 203 -7.15 -16.69 5.84
C SER A 203 -6.58 -18.05 6.26
N GLY A 204 -7.30 -19.12 5.90
CA GLY A 204 -6.87 -20.49 6.14
C GLY A 204 -7.13 -21.43 4.96
N PRO A 205 -7.06 -22.76 5.19
CA PRO A 205 -7.19 -23.75 4.13
C PRO A 205 -8.49 -23.60 3.34
N GLY A 206 -8.41 -23.83 2.03
CA GLY A 206 -9.55 -23.68 1.10
C GLY A 206 -9.76 -22.27 0.56
N THR A 207 -8.95 -21.28 0.97
CA THR A 207 -8.90 -19.97 0.34
C THR A 207 -7.89 -19.93 -0.82
N ASN A 208 -7.99 -18.94 -1.70
CA ASN A 208 -7.03 -18.77 -2.82
C ASN A 208 -5.58 -18.56 -2.36
N LYS A 209 -5.38 -18.01 -1.15
CA LYS A 209 -4.10 -17.84 -0.49
C LYS A 209 -4.31 -18.01 1.02
N SER A 210 -3.97 -19.17 1.54
CA SER A 210 -4.01 -19.46 2.96
C SER A 210 -2.83 -18.80 3.68
N ASN A 211 -3.04 -18.39 4.93
CA ASN A 211 -2.00 -17.91 5.86
C ASN A 211 -2.05 -18.67 7.20
N HIS A 212 -2.78 -19.79 7.24
CA HIS A 212 -2.92 -20.56 8.46
C HIS A 212 -1.67 -21.42 8.69
N PRO A 213 -1.04 -21.38 9.88
CA PRO A 213 0.24 -22.04 10.10
C PRO A 213 0.15 -23.58 10.10
N LEU A 214 -1.03 -24.15 10.36
CA LEU A 214 -1.31 -25.59 10.22
C LEU A 214 -1.81 -26.00 8.82
N ASP A 215 -1.78 -25.11 7.83
CA ASP A 215 -2.13 -25.50 6.46
C ASP A 215 -1.03 -26.41 5.87
N PRO A 216 -1.36 -27.63 5.42
CA PRO A 216 -0.37 -28.56 4.86
C PRO A 216 0.40 -28.01 3.64
N ILE A 217 -0.07 -26.96 2.96
CA ILE A 217 0.68 -26.33 1.86
C ILE A 217 2.06 -25.82 2.29
N PHE A 218 2.24 -25.52 3.57
CA PHE A 218 3.51 -25.04 4.14
C PHE A 218 4.38 -26.20 4.67
N GLY A 219 3.98 -27.46 4.47
CA GLY A 219 4.69 -28.62 4.99
C GLY A 219 4.60 -28.79 6.51
N SER A 220 5.40 -29.71 7.04
CA SER A 220 5.36 -30.10 8.45
C SER A 220 6.01 -29.07 9.37
N TRP A 221 5.42 -28.89 10.56
CA TRP A 221 6.03 -28.15 11.66
C TRP A 221 7.07 -29.00 12.42
N PRO A 222 8.16 -28.41 12.95
CA PRO A 222 8.59 -27.02 12.78
C PRO A 222 9.26 -26.80 11.42
N ARG A 223 9.00 -25.64 10.83
CA ARG A 223 9.71 -25.18 9.63
C ARG A 223 11.04 -24.51 9.99
N PRO A 224 12.00 -24.42 9.04
CA PRO A 224 13.19 -23.59 9.23
C PRO A 224 12.82 -22.13 9.51
N ILE A 225 13.66 -21.40 10.25
CA ILE A 225 13.44 -19.95 10.44
C ILE A 225 13.71 -19.22 9.12
N TYR A 226 12.80 -18.34 8.71
CA TYR A 226 12.97 -17.52 7.51
C TYR A 226 14.09 -16.47 7.70
N THR A 227 14.99 -16.33 6.72
CA THR A 227 16.26 -15.59 6.87
C THR A 227 16.33 -14.23 6.18
N CYS A 228 15.27 -13.81 5.48
CA CYS A 228 15.14 -12.50 4.81
C CYS A 228 16.30 -12.06 3.90
N ASP A 229 17.11 -13.02 3.47
CA ASP A 229 18.28 -12.91 2.60
C ASP A 229 17.99 -13.43 1.18
N GLY A 230 16.74 -13.80 0.90
CA GLY A 230 16.31 -14.38 -0.37
C GLY A 230 16.58 -15.89 -0.52
N LYS A 231 17.16 -16.55 0.50
CA LYS A 231 17.41 -18.00 0.47
C LYS A 231 16.13 -18.83 0.35
N TYR A 232 15.08 -18.42 1.06
CA TYR A 232 13.83 -19.14 1.13
C TYR A 232 12.75 -18.46 0.28
N PRO A 233 12.01 -19.21 -0.56
CA PRO A 233 10.82 -18.70 -1.24
C PRO A 233 9.72 -18.31 -0.23
N LYS A 234 9.14 -17.11 -0.37
CA LYS A 234 8.10 -16.61 0.55
C LYS A 234 6.85 -17.52 0.62
N ASN A 235 6.52 -18.24 -0.45
CA ASN A 235 5.33 -19.12 -0.51
C ASN A 235 5.45 -20.42 0.28
N GLN A 236 6.59 -20.71 0.90
CA GLN A 236 6.80 -21.88 1.76
C GLN A 236 6.42 -21.64 3.23
N PHE A 237 6.07 -20.40 3.59
CA PHE A 237 5.81 -19.98 4.96
C PHE A 237 4.47 -19.24 5.06
N PRO A 238 3.72 -19.42 6.16
CA PRO A 238 2.65 -18.49 6.48
C PRO A 238 3.25 -17.11 6.77
N TYR A 239 2.48 -16.05 6.53
CA TYR A 239 2.95 -14.67 6.62
C TYR A 239 3.64 -14.31 7.95
N GLN A 240 3.13 -14.84 9.05
CA GLN A 240 3.62 -14.62 10.41
C GLN A 240 5.07 -15.11 10.56
N GLU A 241 5.40 -16.27 9.97
CA GLU A 241 6.75 -16.84 10.01
C GLU A 241 7.72 -16.06 9.13
N LEU A 242 7.25 -15.45 8.04
CA LEU A 242 8.06 -14.53 7.23
C LEU A 242 8.44 -13.28 8.05
N VAL A 243 7.46 -12.66 8.71
CA VAL A 243 7.67 -11.44 9.50
C VAL A 243 8.52 -11.73 10.74
N TRP A 244 8.25 -12.83 11.46
CA TRP A 244 9.07 -13.27 12.60
C TRP A 244 10.49 -13.62 12.16
N GLY A 245 10.65 -14.25 10.99
CA GLY A 245 11.95 -14.52 10.41
C GLY A 245 12.76 -13.25 10.17
N CYS A 246 12.15 -12.16 9.69
CA CYS A 246 12.85 -10.87 9.53
C CYS A 246 13.10 -10.13 10.85
N LEU A 247 12.33 -10.43 11.90
CA LEU A 247 12.68 -9.98 13.24
C LEU A 247 13.94 -10.71 13.75
N HIS A 248 14.05 -12.03 13.50
CA HIS A 248 15.21 -12.84 13.89
C HIS A 248 16.45 -12.53 13.06
N ASN A 249 16.26 -12.40 11.76
CA ASN A 249 17.29 -12.26 10.74
C ASN A 249 17.01 -11.01 9.89
N PRO A 250 17.25 -9.80 10.42
CA PRO A 250 17.09 -8.56 9.67
C PRO A 250 17.93 -8.60 8.38
N PRO A 251 17.39 -8.12 7.25
CA PRO A 251 18.12 -8.02 5.99
C PRO A 251 19.40 -7.20 6.15
N THR A 252 20.40 -7.52 5.33
CA THR A 252 21.68 -6.80 5.32
C THR A 252 21.88 -6.02 4.03
N ILE A 253 22.37 -4.79 4.16
CA ILE A 253 22.82 -3.96 3.04
C ILE A 253 24.30 -3.63 3.26
N LYS A 254 25.14 -4.04 2.31
CA LYS A 254 26.62 -3.92 2.40
C LYS A 254 27.19 -4.54 3.68
N GLY A 255 26.63 -5.68 4.11
CA GLY A 255 27.07 -6.39 5.32
C GLY A 255 26.52 -5.84 6.64
N ASN A 256 25.82 -4.71 6.63
CA ASN A 256 25.19 -4.15 7.82
C ASN A 256 23.71 -4.53 7.89
N GLN A 257 23.26 -5.04 9.03
CA GLN A 257 21.83 -5.27 9.27
C GLN A 257 21.07 -3.95 9.29
N LEU A 258 19.86 -3.95 8.73
CA LEU A 258 19.01 -2.76 8.69
C LEU A 258 18.42 -2.38 10.06
N TRP A 259 18.30 -3.33 10.98
CA TRP A 259 17.91 -3.12 12.37
C TRP A 259 18.43 -4.25 13.26
N ASP A 260 18.43 -4.06 14.59
CA ASP A 260 18.85 -5.12 15.51
C ASP A 260 17.88 -6.32 15.49
N PRO A 261 18.41 -7.55 15.50
CA PRO A 261 17.58 -8.75 15.59
C PRO A 261 16.85 -8.83 16.93
N VAL A 262 15.68 -9.49 16.91
CA VAL A 262 14.93 -9.92 18.09
C VAL A 262 14.48 -11.36 17.88
N GLN A 263 14.84 -12.24 18.80
CA GLN A 263 14.49 -13.67 18.75
C GLN A 263 13.06 -13.91 19.24
N VAL A 264 12.09 -13.22 18.63
CA VAL A 264 10.66 -13.22 18.99
C VAL A 264 10.05 -14.63 18.93
N SER A 265 9.19 -14.98 19.88
CA SER A 265 8.63 -16.34 19.97
C SER A 265 7.40 -16.50 19.07
N LEU A 266 7.32 -17.61 18.32
CA LEU A 266 6.07 -18.05 17.68
C LEU A 266 5.26 -18.92 18.64
N PRO A 267 3.92 -19.02 18.51
CA PRO A 267 3.15 -20.06 19.18
C PRO A 267 3.72 -21.44 18.82
N ASN A 268 4.21 -22.19 19.81
CA ASN A 268 4.84 -23.48 19.56
C ASN A 268 3.77 -24.53 19.23
N LEU A 269 3.66 -24.91 17.95
CA LEU A 269 2.62 -25.87 17.51
C LEU A 269 2.92 -27.33 17.89
N SER A 270 4.05 -27.60 18.55
CA SER A 270 4.30 -28.89 19.21
C SER A 270 3.76 -28.93 20.65
N ASP A 271 3.40 -27.78 21.22
CA ASP A 271 2.78 -27.68 22.53
C ASP A 271 1.25 -27.64 22.37
N PRO A 272 0.50 -28.59 22.99
CA PRO A 272 -0.95 -28.63 22.93
C PRO A 272 -1.64 -27.32 23.33
N VAL A 273 -1.05 -26.53 24.25
CA VAL A 273 -1.60 -25.24 24.69
C VAL A 273 -1.81 -24.29 23.52
N TYR A 274 -0.92 -24.30 22.53
CA TYR A 274 -1.06 -23.50 21.31
C TYR A 274 -1.68 -24.31 20.16
N ALA A 275 -1.26 -25.57 19.97
CA ALA A 275 -1.73 -26.40 18.87
C ALA A 275 -3.25 -26.60 18.88
N ASP A 276 -3.85 -26.84 20.05
CA ASP A 276 -5.30 -27.01 20.18
C ASP A 276 -6.04 -25.72 19.83
N LYS A 277 -5.53 -24.57 20.28
CA LYS A 277 -6.12 -23.25 20.02
C LYS A 277 -6.05 -22.86 18.55
N LEU A 278 -4.94 -23.16 17.88
CA LEU A 278 -4.75 -22.91 16.45
C LEU A 278 -5.32 -24.02 15.55
N SER A 279 -5.92 -25.08 16.10
CA SER A 279 -6.50 -26.15 15.28
C SER A 279 -7.56 -25.64 14.31
N LEU A 280 -7.70 -26.31 13.15
CA LEU A 280 -8.66 -25.91 12.12
C LEU A 280 -10.11 -25.98 12.59
N THR A 281 -10.42 -26.81 13.58
CA THR A 281 -11.76 -26.87 14.20
C THR A 281 -12.08 -25.60 14.99
N ASN A 282 -11.07 -24.88 15.47
CA ASN A 282 -11.22 -23.60 16.16
C ASN A 282 -11.15 -22.40 15.21
N PHE A 283 -10.74 -22.58 13.95
CA PHE A 283 -10.72 -21.54 12.91
C PHE A 283 -12.12 -21.21 12.37
N VAL A 284 -13.04 -20.86 13.26
CA VAL A 284 -14.44 -20.59 13.00
C VAL A 284 -14.82 -19.24 13.59
N TYR A 285 -15.33 -18.31 12.78
CA TYR A 285 -15.80 -16.99 13.23
C TYR A 285 -16.85 -17.14 14.36
N PRO A 286 -16.76 -16.39 15.47
CA PRO A 286 -15.91 -15.20 15.71
C PRO A 286 -14.54 -15.50 16.33
N TYR A 287 -14.00 -16.71 16.14
CA TYR A 287 -12.65 -17.15 16.52
C TYR A 287 -12.36 -17.15 18.03
N LYS A 288 -13.40 -17.16 18.87
CA LYS A 288 -13.25 -17.12 20.35
C LYS A 288 -12.42 -18.26 20.94
N ASN A 289 -12.39 -19.42 20.27
CA ASN A 289 -11.63 -20.57 20.74
C ASN A 289 -10.15 -20.51 20.39
N MET A 290 -9.73 -19.50 19.60
CA MET A 290 -8.34 -19.29 19.20
C MET A 290 -7.62 -18.27 20.09
N ASP A 291 -8.20 -17.81 21.21
CA ASP A 291 -7.46 -16.96 22.12
C ASP A 291 -6.32 -17.75 22.78
N ILE A 292 -5.11 -17.19 22.75
CA ILE A 292 -3.88 -17.84 23.25
C ILE A 292 -3.20 -17.00 24.32
N GLN A 293 -2.44 -17.69 25.18
CA GLN A 293 -1.44 -17.05 26.04
C GLN A 293 -0.32 -16.46 25.19
N THR A 294 0.47 -15.56 25.77
CA THR A 294 1.63 -14.99 25.13
C THR A 294 2.66 -16.09 24.84
N PRO A 295 3.12 -16.26 23.59
CA PRO A 295 4.27 -17.10 23.29
C PRO A 295 5.50 -16.74 24.14
N THR A 296 6.21 -17.76 24.63
CA THR A 296 7.38 -17.58 25.50
C THR A 296 8.68 -18.04 24.85
N PRO A 297 9.83 -17.43 25.19
CA PRO A 297 10.00 -16.26 26.05
C PRO A 297 9.42 -14.96 25.44
N VAL A 298 9.06 -14.01 26.30
CA VAL A 298 8.46 -12.71 25.93
C VAL A 298 9.52 -11.68 25.56
N HIS A 299 9.25 -10.86 24.54
CA HIS A 299 10.11 -9.76 24.14
C HIS A 299 9.35 -8.43 24.11
N PHE A 300 9.86 -7.46 24.87
CA PHE A 300 9.30 -6.11 24.87
C PHE A 300 9.82 -5.29 23.69
N ALA A 301 8.89 -4.61 23.02
CA ALA A 301 9.19 -3.59 22.05
C ALA A 301 9.98 -2.46 22.71
N LYS A 302 11.16 -2.16 22.16
CA LYS A 302 11.90 -0.94 22.50
C LYS A 302 11.29 0.20 21.71
N ASN A 303 10.44 1.00 22.36
CA ASN A 303 9.88 2.21 21.75
C ASN A 303 10.94 3.30 21.77
N PRO A 304 11.33 3.84 20.60
CA PRO A 304 12.33 4.89 20.54
C PRO A 304 11.69 6.21 20.96
N ASN A 305 12.46 6.99 21.74
CA ASN A 305 12.14 8.38 22.05
C ASN A 305 12.66 9.35 20.96
N SER A 306 13.00 8.83 19.79
CA SER A 306 13.69 9.56 18.72
C SER A 306 12.77 10.63 18.12
N LEU A 307 13.18 11.89 18.25
CA LEU A 307 12.65 12.99 17.46
C LEU A 307 13.41 13.04 16.14
N PHE A 308 12.68 12.95 15.03
CA PHE A 308 13.25 13.08 13.69
C PHE A 308 12.90 14.45 13.11
N SER A 309 13.82 15.01 12.32
CA SER A 309 13.55 16.24 11.57
C SER A 309 12.51 15.99 10.46
N SER A 310 11.79 17.02 10.02
CA SER A 310 10.87 16.92 8.88
C SER A 310 11.58 16.40 7.62
N LYS A 311 12.83 16.82 7.38
CA LYS A 311 13.66 16.34 6.26
C LYS A 311 13.87 14.82 6.29
N SER A 312 14.21 14.26 7.45
CA SER A 312 14.36 12.80 7.60
C SER A 312 13.06 12.03 7.40
N LEU A 313 11.92 12.73 7.42
CA LEU A 313 10.60 12.19 7.15
C LEU A 313 10.10 12.55 5.75
N LEU A 314 10.93 13.11 4.87
CA LEU A 314 10.55 13.62 3.54
C LEU A 314 9.41 14.67 3.57
N LEU A 315 9.11 15.19 4.75
CA LEU A 315 8.15 16.25 4.98
C LEU A 315 8.85 17.61 4.87
N GLY A 316 8.08 18.65 4.60
CA GLY A 316 8.61 20.00 4.49
C GLY A 316 7.50 21.00 4.25
N ASN A 317 7.89 22.19 3.80
CA ASN A 317 6.97 23.23 3.38
C ASN A 317 7.13 23.41 1.86
N PRO A 318 6.44 22.59 1.05
CA PRO A 318 6.56 22.66 -0.40
C PRO A 318 6.01 24.00 -0.92
N LYS A 319 6.62 24.51 -1.99
CA LYS A 319 6.20 25.76 -2.64
C LYS A 319 6.09 25.53 -4.14
N LEU A 320 4.88 25.65 -4.66
CA LEU A 320 4.58 25.41 -6.07
C LEU A 320 5.12 26.53 -6.96
N LEU A 321 5.74 26.13 -8.08
CA LEU A 321 5.86 26.93 -9.29
C LEU A 321 5.39 26.10 -10.48
N LEU A 322 4.43 26.63 -11.25
CA LEU A 322 4.06 26.08 -12.56
C LEU A 322 4.75 26.85 -13.67
N SER A 323 5.22 26.17 -14.71
CA SER A 323 5.85 26.82 -15.86
C SER A 323 4.88 27.70 -16.67
N ARG A 324 3.59 27.33 -16.67
CA ARG A 324 2.50 28.01 -17.38
C ARG A 324 1.14 27.50 -16.89
N ASP A 325 0.12 28.34 -17.03
CA ASP A 325 -1.30 28.06 -16.71
C ASP A 325 -2.17 27.91 -17.97
N ASN A 326 -1.58 28.10 -19.16
CA ASN A 326 -2.26 27.95 -20.43
C ASN A 326 -1.33 27.27 -21.45
N ILE A 327 -1.91 26.51 -22.36
CA ILE A 327 -1.18 25.78 -23.39
C ILE A 327 -1.99 25.72 -24.69
N LYS A 328 -1.29 25.86 -25.81
CA LYS A 328 -1.85 25.78 -27.16
C LYS A 328 -1.29 24.53 -27.83
N ILE A 329 -2.16 23.63 -28.32
CA ILE A 329 -1.73 22.35 -28.89
C ILE A 329 -2.40 22.13 -30.25
N GLN A 330 -1.59 21.91 -31.29
CA GLN A 330 -2.06 21.64 -32.65
C GLN A 330 -2.12 20.13 -32.90
N THR A 331 -3.21 19.58 -33.44
CA THR A 331 -3.36 18.10 -33.52
C THR A 331 -2.58 17.44 -34.66
N ASN A 332 -2.25 18.18 -35.72
CA ASN A 332 -1.86 17.60 -37.03
C ASN A 332 -0.39 17.78 -37.40
N ILE A 333 0.37 18.57 -36.65
CA ILE A 333 1.81 18.75 -36.83
C ILE A 333 2.48 17.90 -35.75
N GLY A 334 3.64 17.31 -36.06
CA GLY A 334 4.50 16.71 -35.04
C GLY A 334 4.85 17.77 -34.01
N ASN A 335 4.00 17.95 -33.01
CA ASN A 335 4.17 18.97 -31.99
C ASN A 335 5.53 18.75 -31.38
N ASN A 336 6.32 19.82 -31.27
CA ASN A 336 7.47 19.78 -30.41
C ASN A 336 7.00 19.30 -29.04
N ASN A 337 7.61 18.21 -28.57
CA ASN A 337 7.16 17.48 -27.39
C ASN A 337 7.09 18.41 -26.15
N GLU A 338 7.85 19.51 -26.13
CA GLU A 338 7.84 20.50 -25.04
C GLU A 338 6.62 21.44 -25.05
N ASP A 339 5.98 21.71 -26.18
CA ASP A 339 4.81 22.62 -26.27
C ASP A 339 3.52 22.00 -25.71
N SER A 340 3.58 20.72 -25.34
CA SER A 340 2.49 19.95 -24.75
C SER A 340 2.76 19.56 -23.29
N LYS A 341 3.78 20.17 -22.66
CA LYS A 341 4.21 19.88 -21.30
C LYS A 341 4.02 21.07 -20.36
N ILE A 342 3.58 20.77 -19.15
CA ILE A 342 3.57 21.74 -18.03
C ILE A 342 4.46 21.20 -16.93
N THR A 343 5.42 22.01 -16.52
CA THR A 343 6.37 21.66 -15.48
C THR A 343 5.84 22.12 -14.12
N ILE A 344 5.89 21.21 -13.15
CA ILE A 344 5.62 21.44 -11.74
C ILE A 344 6.94 21.40 -10.99
N SER A 345 7.30 22.51 -10.36
CA SER A 345 8.52 22.64 -9.56
C SER A 345 8.16 22.90 -8.10
N ASN A 346 8.94 22.30 -7.19
CA ASN A 346 8.86 22.57 -5.76
C ASN A 346 10.05 23.48 -5.35
N LEU A 347 9.80 24.78 -5.22
CA LEU A 347 10.79 25.76 -4.76
C LEU A 347 11.05 25.70 -3.24
N GLY A 348 10.22 24.95 -2.52
CA GLY A 348 10.26 24.75 -1.08
C GLY A 348 11.08 23.53 -0.69
N THR A 349 10.66 22.91 0.42
CA THR A 349 11.27 21.70 0.97
C THR A 349 10.31 20.50 0.94
N GLY A 350 10.82 19.30 1.20
CA GLY A 350 10.04 18.06 1.19
C GLY A 350 9.58 17.63 -0.20
N LEU A 351 8.66 16.67 -0.26
CA LEU A 351 8.01 16.27 -1.51
C LEU A 351 6.70 17.02 -1.70
N LEU A 352 6.41 17.45 -2.92
CA LEU A 352 5.10 18.01 -3.31
C LEU A 352 4.35 16.98 -4.15
N SER A 353 3.36 16.34 -3.56
CA SER A 353 2.45 15.42 -4.26
C SER A 353 1.44 16.21 -5.09
N TRP A 354 1.10 15.66 -6.25
CA TRP A 354 0.10 16.26 -7.15
C TRP A 354 -0.69 15.20 -7.91
N ASN A 355 -1.91 15.56 -8.31
CA ASN A 355 -2.69 14.86 -9.32
C ASN A 355 -3.26 15.86 -10.33
N ALA A 356 -3.58 15.39 -11.54
CA ALA A 356 -4.18 16.19 -12.59
C ALA A 356 -5.32 15.41 -13.26
N TYR A 357 -6.45 16.07 -13.48
CA TYR A 357 -7.61 15.48 -14.12
C TYR A 357 -8.37 16.50 -14.98
N THR A 358 -9.25 15.99 -15.83
CA THR A 358 -10.07 16.77 -16.75
C THR A 358 -11.41 16.07 -16.98
N SER A 359 -12.47 16.84 -17.18
CA SER A 359 -13.77 16.35 -17.63
C SER A 359 -13.92 16.38 -19.15
N TYR A 360 -12.93 16.91 -19.87
CA TYR A 360 -12.95 17.05 -21.32
C TYR A 360 -12.37 15.79 -21.98
N PRO A 361 -13.18 14.97 -22.67
CA PRO A 361 -12.76 13.64 -23.13
C PRO A 361 -11.70 13.68 -24.25
N TRP A 362 -11.54 14.83 -24.91
CA TRP A 362 -10.49 15.05 -25.91
C TRP A 362 -9.13 15.44 -25.32
N ILE A 363 -9.05 15.72 -24.02
CA ILE A 363 -7.79 15.96 -23.31
C ILE A 363 -7.33 14.65 -22.65
N VAL A 364 -6.15 14.19 -23.01
CA VAL A 364 -5.51 13.00 -22.44
C VAL A 364 -4.31 13.42 -21.62
N ILE A 365 -4.29 13.07 -20.34
CA ILE A 365 -3.16 13.30 -19.42
C ILE A 365 -2.39 11.99 -19.29
N GLU A 366 -1.12 11.96 -19.69
CA GLU A 366 -0.40 10.68 -19.73
C GLU A 366 -0.03 10.13 -18.36
N SER A 367 0.38 10.99 -17.42
CA SER A 367 0.76 10.62 -16.06
C SER A 367 -0.05 11.49 -15.10
N PRO A 368 -1.16 10.97 -14.55
CA PRO A 368 -2.15 11.81 -13.86
C PRO A 368 -1.77 12.15 -12.42
N ALA A 369 -0.63 11.66 -11.89
CA ALA A 369 -0.17 11.98 -10.55
C ALA A 369 1.33 11.73 -10.39
N GLY A 370 1.93 12.43 -9.43
CA GLY A 370 3.35 12.25 -9.10
C GLY A 370 3.84 13.13 -7.97
N ILE A 371 5.17 13.33 -7.93
CA ILE A 371 5.84 14.23 -6.97
C ILE A 371 6.79 15.22 -7.63
N ALA A 372 6.89 16.44 -7.10
CA ALA A 372 8.00 17.36 -7.33
C ALA A 372 8.90 17.41 -6.09
N ILE A 373 10.20 17.31 -6.29
CA ILE A 373 11.19 17.14 -5.21
C ILE A 373 11.71 18.51 -4.77
N GLY A 374 11.59 18.83 -3.48
CA GLY A 374 12.10 20.06 -2.89
C GLY A 374 13.63 20.08 -2.78
N LYS A 375 14.19 21.26 -2.51
CA LYS A 375 15.64 21.50 -2.56
C LYS A 375 16.46 20.78 -1.49
N ASP A 376 15.83 20.36 -0.40
CA ASP A 376 16.47 19.73 0.75
C ASP A 376 16.55 18.20 0.66
N ILE A 377 15.84 17.60 -0.32
CA ILE A 377 15.84 16.18 -0.61
C ILE A 377 16.94 15.87 -1.63
N GLU A 378 17.69 14.80 -1.39
CA GLU A 378 18.77 14.33 -2.27
C GLU A 378 18.20 13.95 -3.64
N CYS A 379 18.80 14.46 -4.71
CA CYS A 379 18.38 14.20 -6.09
C CYS A 379 19.49 14.65 -7.04
N ASP A 380 20.68 14.11 -6.82
CA ASP A 380 21.91 14.61 -7.45
C ASP A 380 22.43 13.66 -8.54
N LEU A 381 21.80 12.49 -8.69
CA LEU A 381 22.08 11.59 -9.79
C LEU A 381 21.59 12.16 -11.12
N PRO A 382 22.28 11.94 -12.25
CA PRO A 382 21.83 12.42 -13.56
C PRO A 382 20.42 11.95 -13.96
N ALA A 383 20.02 10.77 -13.47
CA ALA A 383 18.69 10.22 -13.70
C ALA A 383 17.58 10.88 -12.83
N CYS A 384 17.95 11.66 -11.82
CA CYS A 384 16.98 12.29 -10.92
C CYS A 384 16.49 13.62 -11.47
N GLN A 385 15.18 13.69 -11.70
CA GLN A 385 14.50 14.91 -12.13
C GLN A 385 13.67 15.47 -10.97
N ARG A 386 14.06 16.63 -10.44
CA ARG A 386 13.32 17.28 -9.34
C ARG A 386 11.90 17.65 -9.76
N GLU A 387 11.78 18.29 -10.92
CA GLU A 387 10.53 18.79 -11.47
C GLU A 387 9.67 17.66 -12.04
N SER A 388 8.35 17.75 -11.85
CA SER A 388 7.38 16.88 -12.51
C SER A 388 6.87 17.49 -13.81
N LYS A 389 6.47 16.66 -14.76
CA LYS A 389 5.92 17.12 -16.04
C LYS A 389 4.53 16.52 -16.25
N ILE A 390 3.54 17.36 -16.49
CA ILE A 390 2.23 16.98 -17.00
C ILE A 390 2.34 16.95 -18.53
N GLN A 391 2.33 15.76 -19.12
CA GLN A 391 2.26 15.58 -20.56
C GLN A 391 0.80 15.53 -21.01
N ILE A 392 0.42 16.48 -21.87
CA ILE A 392 -0.93 16.61 -22.40
C ILE A 392 -0.93 16.11 -23.85
N LYS A 393 -1.93 15.31 -24.19
CA LYS A 393 -2.21 14.87 -25.56
C LYS A 393 -3.64 15.23 -25.92
N ILE A 394 -3.87 15.51 -27.20
CA ILE A 394 -5.21 15.75 -27.73
C ILE A 394 -5.66 14.49 -28.46
N ASN A 395 -6.87 14.00 -28.14
CA ASN A 395 -7.53 12.98 -28.95
C ASN A 395 -8.37 13.67 -30.04
N PRO A 396 -7.90 13.70 -31.30
CA PRO A 396 -8.58 14.44 -32.37
C PRO A 396 -9.95 13.87 -32.70
N THR A 397 -10.22 12.58 -32.44
CA THR A 397 -11.51 11.94 -32.72
C THR A 397 -12.62 12.40 -31.77
N LEU A 398 -12.25 12.91 -30.59
CA LEU A 398 -13.18 13.41 -29.58
C LEU A 398 -13.24 14.93 -29.52
N LEU A 399 -12.47 15.62 -30.37
CA LEU A 399 -12.44 17.07 -30.44
C LEU A 399 -13.78 17.57 -31.00
N PRO A 400 -14.48 18.48 -30.31
CA PRO A 400 -15.84 18.88 -30.71
C PRO A 400 -15.88 19.72 -31.98
N ASP A 401 -14.81 20.47 -32.27
CA ASP A 401 -14.71 21.40 -33.40
C ASP A 401 -13.25 21.54 -33.86
N ALA A 402 -13.01 22.27 -34.95
CA ALA A 402 -11.66 22.62 -35.43
C ALA A 402 -10.81 23.38 -34.38
N ARG A 403 -11.46 23.97 -33.38
CA ARG A 403 -10.83 24.55 -32.20
C ARG A 403 -11.70 24.27 -30.98
N ALA A 404 -11.08 23.85 -29.87
CA ALA A 404 -11.77 23.61 -28.62
C ALA A 404 -10.93 24.13 -27.44
N ILE A 405 -11.62 24.70 -26.44
CA ILE A 405 -11.00 25.13 -25.19
C ILE A 405 -11.49 24.23 -24.07
N GLY A 406 -10.55 23.67 -23.31
CA GLY A 406 -10.81 22.80 -22.18
C GLY A 406 -9.93 23.15 -20.99
N LYS A 407 -10.18 22.49 -19.87
CA LYS A 407 -9.49 22.76 -18.61
C LYS A 407 -8.96 21.47 -17.99
N ILE A 408 -7.79 21.57 -17.38
CA ILE A 408 -7.22 20.56 -16.48
C ILE A 408 -7.17 21.17 -15.09
N VAL A 409 -7.63 20.43 -14.09
CA VAL A 409 -7.46 20.78 -12.68
C VAL A 409 -6.27 20.00 -12.14
N VAL A 410 -5.36 20.69 -11.45
CA VAL A 410 -4.21 20.09 -10.77
C VAL A 410 -4.34 20.35 -9.29
N GLN A 411 -4.41 19.28 -8.49
CA GLN A 411 -4.51 19.38 -7.03
C GLN A 411 -3.18 19.03 -6.38
N PHE A 412 -2.98 19.57 -5.19
CA PHE A 412 -1.76 19.45 -4.40
C PHE A 412 -2.12 19.01 -2.98
N PRO A 413 -2.27 17.69 -2.73
CA PRO A 413 -2.82 17.15 -1.49
C PRO A 413 -2.02 17.48 -0.22
N ASN A 414 -0.77 17.91 -0.33
CA ASN A 414 0.05 18.33 0.80
C ASN A 414 0.59 19.76 0.62
N GLY A 415 0.84 20.44 1.74
CA GLY A 415 1.42 21.77 1.76
C GLY A 415 0.43 22.94 1.70
N ASN A 416 -0.88 22.69 1.86
CA ASN A 416 -1.93 23.71 1.85
C ASN A 416 -1.89 24.60 0.58
N ILE A 417 -1.69 23.99 -0.58
CA ILE A 417 -1.60 24.68 -1.87
C ILE A 417 -2.96 24.61 -2.55
N VAL A 418 -3.44 25.76 -3.05
CA VAL A 418 -4.72 25.84 -3.77
C VAL A 418 -4.59 25.15 -5.13
N ASP A 419 -5.63 24.39 -5.50
CA ASP A 419 -5.75 23.77 -6.81
C ASP A 419 -5.53 24.77 -7.95
N GLN A 420 -4.82 24.34 -8.99
CA GLN A 420 -4.51 25.15 -10.15
C GLN A 420 -5.35 24.70 -11.34
N VAL A 421 -5.75 25.66 -12.18
CA VAL A 421 -6.50 25.40 -13.41
C VAL A 421 -5.64 25.75 -14.61
N ILE A 422 -5.40 24.75 -15.45
CA ILE A 422 -4.68 24.92 -16.71
C ILE A 422 -5.70 24.97 -17.84
N THR A 423 -5.59 26.00 -18.69
CA THR A 423 -6.42 26.14 -19.90
C THR A 423 -5.70 25.50 -21.09
N VAL A 424 -6.39 24.61 -21.81
CA VAL A 424 -5.90 23.93 -23.02
C VAL A 424 -6.68 24.46 -24.21
N ASP A 425 -6.01 25.13 -25.14
CA ASP A 425 -6.54 25.61 -26.42
C ASP A 425 -6.04 24.68 -27.52
N ALA A 426 -6.88 23.74 -27.92
CA ALA A 426 -6.57 22.76 -28.95
C ALA A 426 -7.16 23.19 -30.30
N PHE A 427 -6.38 23.04 -31.37
CA PHE A 427 -6.86 23.33 -32.72
C PHE A 427 -6.34 22.31 -33.73
N SER A 428 -7.19 21.97 -34.69
CA SER A 428 -6.85 21.18 -35.86
C SER A 428 -6.88 22.10 -37.09
N GLU A 429 -5.74 22.22 -37.77
CA GLU A 429 -5.76 22.77 -39.12
C GLU A 429 -6.23 21.66 -40.05
N PHE A 430 -7.49 21.75 -40.49
CA PHE A 430 -7.86 21.12 -41.74
C PHE A 430 -7.16 21.93 -42.83
N ASN A 431 -6.18 21.32 -43.51
CA ASN A 431 -5.82 21.84 -44.83
C ASN A 431 -7.11 21.77 -45.64
N THR A 432 -7.77 22.92 -45.80
CA THR A 432 -8.80 23.08 -46.81
C THR A 432 -8.06 22.90 -48.13
N GLY A 433 -8.04 21.66 -48.62
CA GLY A 433 -7.80 21.43 -50.03
C GLY A 433 -8.78 22.32 -50.75
N ILE A 434 -8.28 23.33 -51.45
CA ILE A 434 -9.07 24.09 -52.39
C ILE A 434 -9.77 23.04 -53.26
N ALA A 435 -11.11 23.02 -53.23
CA ALA A 435 -11.88 22.13 -54.08
C ALA A 435 -11.47 22.42 -55.54
N GLY A 436 -10.72 21.49 -56.15
CA GLY A 436 -10.40 21.57 -57.57
C GLY A 436 -8.96 21.28 -58.02
N ILE A 437 -8.00 20.93 -57.15
CA ILE A 437 -6.65 20.55 -57.64
C ILE A 437 -6.28 19.12 -57.24
N SER A 438 -6.60 18.19 -58.14
CA SER A 438 -5.96 16.88 -58.20
C SER A 438 -4.47 17.07 -58.46
N LYS A 439 -3.61 16.75 -57.50
CA LYS A 439 -2.20 16.50 -57.79
C LYS A 439 -2.06 15.03 -58.17
N ILE A 440 -2.18 14.77 -59.46
CA ILE A 440 -1.50 13.64 -60.11
C ILE A 440 -0.01 14.00 -60.10
N TYR A 441 0.81 13.20 -59.42
CA TYR A 441 2.12 12.72 -59.88
C TYR A 441 2.55 11.54 -58.99
#